data_AF-A0A352S3V0-F1
#
_entry.id   AF-A0A352S3V0-F1
#
_cell.length_a   1.000
_cell.length_b   1.000
_cell.length_c   1.000
_cell.angle_alpha   90.00
_cell.angle_beta   90.00
_cell.angle_gamma   90.00
#
_symmetry.space_group_name_H-M   'P 1'
#
loop_
_entity.id
_entity.type
_entity.pdbx_description
1 polymer ?
#
loop_
_entity_poly.entity_id
_entity_poly.type
_entity_poly.pdbx_seq_one_letter_code
_entity_poly.pdbx_strand_id
1 'polypeptide(L)'
;MIDIYHNILWPRYKGAVFSEAYSHAHKAGHKVRFFHISSTGYGRTAYSSVDTSYHRYPYEILFDEPYEAIPTWKMSLRLMR
;
A
#
# COMPACT_ATOMS: atom_id res chain seq x y z
N MET A 1 10.43 -13.83 -5.45
CA MET A 1 9.23 -13.25 -4.78
C MET A 1 9.56 -11.81 -4.47
N ILE A 2 8.66 -10.87 -4.76
CA ILE A 2 8.92 -9.44 -4.65
C ILE A 2 7.89 -8.84 -3.70
N ASP A 3 8.35 -8.31 -2.58
CA ASP A 3 7.50 -7.64 -1.60
C ASP A 3 7.77 -6.14 -1.65
N ILE A 4 6.73 -5.35 -1.88
CA ILE A 4 6.81 -3.89 -2.02
C ILE A 4 6.10 -3.26 -0.84
N TYR A 5 6.86 -2.52 -0.02
CA TYR A 5 6.36 -1.80 1.14
C TYR A 5 6.29 -0.31 0.85
N HIS A 6 5.19 0.33 1.24
CA HIS A 6 5.05 1.78 1.13
C HIS A 6 4.25 2.35 2.30
N ASN A 7 4.61 3.55 2.76
CA ASN A 7 4.06 4.16 3.97
C ASN A 7 2.54 4.36 3.91
N ILE A 8 2.04 4.92 2.80
CA ILE A 8 0.62 5.20 2.61
C ILE A 8 0.08 4.57 1.32
N LEU A 9 -1.24 4.42 1.21
CA LEU A 9 -1.87 4.02 -0.04
C LEU A 9 -1.53 5.02 -1.15
N TRP A 10 -1.23 4.50 -2.34
CA TRP A 10 -0.76 5.35 -3.43
C TRP A 10 -1.85 6.27 -3.99
N PRO A 11 -1.50 7.52 -4.36
CA PRO A 11 -2.38 8.34 -5.18
C PRO A 11 -2.54 7.72 -6.58
N ARG A 12 -3.62 8.11 -7.27
CA ARG A 12 -4.05 7.58 -8.59
C ARG A 12 -2.92 7.28 -9.57
N TYR A 13 -2.01 8.23 -9.83
CA TYR A 13 -0.96 8.04 -10.83
C TYR A 13 0.02 6.91 -10.47
N LYS A 14 0.42 6.81 -9.18
CA LYS A 14 1.27 5.71 -8.70
C LYS A 14 0.50 4.39 -8.76
N GLY A 15 -0.76 4.40 -8.33
CA GLY A 15 -1.62 3.21 -8.41
C GLY A 15 -1.73 2.66 -9.83
N ALA A 16 -1.88 3.53 -10.84
CA ALA A 16 -1.93 3.13 -12.25
C ALA A 16 -0.59 2.54 -12.74
N VAL A 17 0.54 3.20 -12.46
CA VAL A 17 1.87 2.72 -12.86
C VAL A 17 2.18 1.34 -12.26
N PHE A 18 1.92 1.16 -10.96
CA PHE A 18 2.18 -0.11 -10.30
C PHE A 18 1.18 -1.20 -10.67
N SER A 19 -0.02 -0.84 -11.13
CA SER A 19 -0.95 -1.80 -11.73
C SER A 19 -0.39 -2.39 -13.02
N GLU A 20 0.19 -1.57 -13.89
CA GLU A 20 0.84 -2.07 -15.11
C GLU A 20 2.12 -2.85 -14.78
N ALA A 21 2.94 -2.36 -13.83
CA ALA A 21 4.11 -3.09 -13.37
C ALA A 21 3.76 -4.49 -12.81
N TYR A 22 2.69 -4.57 -12.01
CA TYR A 22 2.15 -5.84 -11.51
C TYR A 22 1.70 -6.75 -12.65
N SER A 23 0.95 -6.23 -13.63
CA SER A 23 0.49 -6.98 -14.81
C SER A 23 1.66 -7.61 -15.57
N HIS A 24 2.73 -6.85 -15.83
CA HIS A 24 3.93 -7.37 -16.50
C HIS A 24 4.68 -8.40 -15.66
N ALA A 25 4.89 -8.13 -14.37
CA ALA A 25 5.56 -9.05 -13.47
C ALA A 25 4.80 -10.38 -13.34
N HIS A 26 3.47 -10.30 -13.22
CA HIS A 26 2.60 -11.47 -13.13
C HIS A 26 2.63 -12.31 -14.42
N LYS A 27 2.57 -11.66 -15.59
CA LYS A 27 2.72 -12.34 -16.90
C LYS A 27 4.08 -13.02 -17.06
N ALA A 28 5.13 -12.46 -16.46
CA ALA A 28 6.46 -13.07 -16.42
C ALA A 28 6.61 -14.20 -15.38
N GLY A 29 5.54 -14.55 -14.65
CA GLY A 29 5.55 -15.60 -13.64
C GLY A 29 6.08 -15.17 -12.27
N HIS A 30 6.28 -13.87 -12.03
CA HIS A 30 6.72 -13.38 -10.74
C HIS A 30 5.53 -13.21 -9.78
N LYS A 31 5.73 -13.64 -8.53
CA LYS A 31 4.83 -13.36 -7.41
C LYS A 31 5.23 -12.02 -6.78
N VAL A 32 4.32 -11.05 -6.82
CA VAL A 32 4.48 -9.71 -6.25
C VAL A 32 3.40 -9.47 -5.21
N ARG A 33 3.77 -8.95 -4.04
CA ARG A 33 2.84 -8.51 -2.99
C ARG A 33 3.08 -7.05 -2.65
N PHE A 34 2.01 -6.32 -2.38
CA PHE A 34 2.06 -4.92 -2.02
C PHE A 34 1.54 -4.74 -0.61
N PHE A 35 2.31 -4.03 0.21
CA PHE A 35 1.96 -3.71 1.58
C PHE A 35 1.97 -2.20 1.76
N HIS A 36 0.82 -1.64 2.09
CA HIS A 36 0.69 -0.25 2.49
C HIS A 36 0.60 -0.19 4.01
N ILE A 37 1.44 0.62 4.65
CA ILE A 37 1.46 0.67 6.12
C ILE A 37 0.15 1.31 6.61
N SER A 38 -0.30 2.39 5.99
CA SER A 38 -1.58 3.05 6.26
C SER A 38 -2.36 3.37 4.99
N SER A 39 -3.66 3.59 5.13
CA SER A 39 -4.50 4.20 4.08
C SER A 39 -4.18 5.68 3.85
N THR A 40 -3.76 6.42 4.89
CA THR A 40 -3.61 7.88 4.87
C THR A 40 -2.41 8.37 5.70
N GLY A 41 -2.01 9.62 5.49
CA GLY A 41 -1.01 10.33 6.30
C GLY A 41 -1.60 11.60 6.93
N TYR A 42 -0.74 12.42 7.54
CA TYR A 42 -1.09 13.60 8.34
C TYR A 42 -2.24 14.43 7.73
N GLY A 43 -3.24 14.79 8.53
CA GLY A 43 -4.30 15.73 8.15
C GLY A 43 -5.33 15.23 7.12
N ARG A 44 -5.36 13.94 6.79
CA ARG A 44 -6.35 13.36 5.83
C ARG A 44 -7.53 12.63 6.47
N THR A 45 -7.69 12.69 7.78
CA THR A 45 -8.85 12.13 8.51
C THR A 45 -10.20 12.73 8.09
N ALA A 46 -10.23 13.82 7.31
CA ALA A 46 -11.44 14.55 6.93
C ALA A 46 -11.85 14.42 5.45
N TYR A 47 -11.14 13.65 4.62
CA TYR A 47 -11.49 13.49 3.20
C TYR A 47 -12.12 12.13 2.95
N SER A 48 -13.17 12.12 2.11
CA SER A 48 -13.93 10.94 1.69
C SER A 48 -13.04 9.74 1.36
N SER A 49 -13.60 8.53 1.48
CA SER A 49 -12.95 7.29 1.01
C SER A 49 -12.29 7.54 -0.35
N VAL A 50 -10.96 7.42 -0.38
CA VAL A 50 -10.18 7.60 -1.59
C VAL A 50 -10.69 6.57 -2.59
N ASP A 51 -11.10 7.00 -3.78
CA ASP A 51 -11.45 6.07 -4.85
C ASP A 51 -10.27 5.13 -5.07
N THR A 52 -10.46 3.82 -4.89
CA THR A 52 -9.39 2.82 -5.04
C THR A 52 -9.51 2.02 -6.33
N SER A 53 -10.47 2.36 -7.20
CA SER A 53 -10.75 1.64 -8.45
C SER A 53 -9.53 1.51 -9.38
N TYR A 54 -8.55 2.41 -9.24
CA TYR A 54 -7.32 2.42 -10.03
C TYR A 54 -6.22 1.48 -9.51
N HIS A 55 -6.36 0.90 -8.32
CA HIS A 55 -5.44 -0.12 -7.80
C HIS A 55 -5.84 -1.50 -8.33
N ARG A 56 -5.28 -1.90 -9.48
CA ARG A 56 -5.53 -3.21 -10.10
C ARG A 56 -4.47 -4.25 -9.76
N TYR A 57 -3.83 -4.10 -8.59
CA TYR A 57 -2.86 -5.03 -8.04
C TYR A 57 -3.28 -5.42 -6.62
N PRO A 58 -2.96 -6.64 -6.15
CA PRO A 58 -3.31 -7.07 -4.80
C PRO A 58 -2.48 -6.31 -3.78
N TYR A 59 -3.14 -5.67 -2.80
CA TYR A 59 -2.46 -4.99 -1.69
C TYR A 59 -3.11 -5.27 -0.34
N GLU A 60 -2.31 -5.20 0.72
CA GLU A 60 -2.74 -5.24 2.11
C GLU A 60 -2.45 -3.89 2.77
N ILE A 61 -3.41 -3.36 3.53
CA ILE A 61 -3.19 -2.22 4.44
C ILE A 61 -2.92 -2.79 5.83
N LEU A 62 -1.77 -2.45 6.41
CA LEU A 62 -1.33 -3.05 7.67
C LEU A 62 -1.97 -2.43 8.92
N PHE A 63 -2.35 -1.14 8.84
CA PHE A 63 -2.92 -0.37 9.93
C PHE A 63 -4.05 0.55 9.46
N ASP A 64 -5.12 0.62 10.25
CA ASP A 64 -6.26 1.55 10.07
C ASP A 64 -6.08 2.83 10.89
N GLU A 65 -4.86 3.36 10.87
CA GLU A 65 -4.41 4.53 11.62
C GLU A 65 -3.57 5.39 10.67
N PRO A 66 -3.61 6.74 10.72
CA PRO A 66 -2.72 7.58 9.92
C PRO A 66 -1.25 7.18 10.15
N TYR A 67 -0.44 7.13 9.09
CA TYR A 67 0.92 6.61 9.14
C TYR A 67 1.75 7.15 10.32
N GLU A 68 1.65 8.44 10.60
CA GLU A 68 2.41 9.16 11.62
C GLU A 68 1.92 8.89 13.04
N ALA A 69 0.69 8.39 13.19
CA ALA A 69 0.13 7.98 14.48
C ALA A 69 0.55 6.56 14.86
N ILE A 70 1.15 5.79 13.93
CA ILE A 70 1.56 4.40 14.17
C ILE A 70 2.90 4.41 14.93
N PRO A 71 2.96 3.87 16.16
CA PRO A 71 4.21 3.78 16.89
C PRO A 71 5.21 2.87 16.17
N THR A 72 6.47 3.30 16.09
CA THR A 72 7.54 2.56 15.37
C THR A 72 7.67 1.11 15.84
N TRP A 73 7.55 0.86 17.15
CA TRP A 73 7.63 -0.51 17.71
C TRP A 73 6.49 -1.42 17.20
N LYS A 74 5.28 -0.87 17.05
CA LYS A 74 4.09 -1.59 16.54
C LYS A 74 4.29 -1.94 15.07
N MET A 75 4.84 -1.01 14.30
CA MET A 75 5.22 -1.22 12.91
C MET A 75 6.31 -2.30 12.77
N SER A 76 7.40 -2.20 13.55
CA SER A 76 8.49 -3.18 13.54
C SER A 76 7.99 -4.59 13.85
N LEU A 77 7.18 -4.77 14.89
CA LEU A 77 6.60 -6.08 15.23
C LEU A 77 5.74 -6.67 14.11
N ARG A 78 4.98 -5.82 13.40
CA ARG A 78 4.10 -6.27 12.32
C ARG A 78 4.87 -6.64 11.05
N LEU A 79 5.97 -5.93 10.75
CA LEU A 79 6.82 -6.18 9.58
C LEU A 79 7.79 -7.37 9.76
N MET A 80 8.11 -7.73 11.00
CA MET A 80 8.93 -8.91 11.33
C MET A 80 8.13 -10.21 11.39
N ARG A 81 6.81 -10.15 11.18
CA ARG A 81 5.88 -11.27 11.26
C ARG A 81 5.52 -11.77 9.86
#